data_AF-A0A916ST64-F1
#
_entry.id   AF-A0A916ST64-F1
#
_cell.length_a   1.000
_cell.length_b   1.000
_cell.length_c   1.000
_cell.angle_alpha   90.00
_cell.angle_beta   90.00
_cell.angle_gamma   90.00
#
_symmetry.space_group_name_H-M   'P 1'
#
loop_
_entity.id
_entity.type
_entity.pdbx_description
1 polymer ?
#
loop_
_entity_poly.entity_id
_entity_poly.type
_entity_poly.pdbx_seq_one_letter_code
_entity_poly.pdbx_strand_id
1 'polypeptide(L)' 'MALTTAGTAACAKCKFFEAEASAELGLCRYNPPISQPSGDTAGVWPKVEASDWCGHFEPATA' A
#
# COMPACT_ATOMS: atom_id res chain seq x y z
N MET A 1 -21.22 -11.22 8.76
CA MET A 1 -20.62 -10.48 7.64
C MET A 1 -20.30 -9.09 8.14
N ALA A 2 -19.06 -8.86 8.60
CA ALA A 2 -18.62 -7.55 9.09
C ALA A 2 -18.12 -6.74 7.90
N LEU A 3 -19.03 -6.02 7.24
CA LEU A 3 -18.63 -4.90 6.41
C LEU A 3 -18.12 -3.80 7.35
N THR A 4 -16.89 -3.39 7.12
CA THR A 4 -16.37 -2.03 7.35
C THR A 4 -16.52 -1.49 8.78
N THR A 5 -15.42 -1.54 9.54
CA THR A 5 -15.08 -0.49 10.52
C THR A 5 -14.75 0.81 9.77
N ALA A 6 -15.78 1.34 9.09
CA ALA A 6 -15.75 2.57 8.34
C ALA A 6 -15.20 3.69 9.22
N GLY A 7 -13.97 4.15 8.94
CA GLY A 7 -13.40 5.36 9.53
C GLY A 7 -11.87 5.43 9.61
N THR A 8 -11.15 4.31 9.73
CA THR A 8 -9.74 4.38 10.19
C THR A 8 -8.70 3.65 9.34
N ALA A 9 -9.09 2.74 8.44
CA ALA A 9 -8.14 2.02 7.59
C ALA A 9 -7.76 2.86 6.37
N ALA A 10 -6.47 3.19 6.24
CA ALA A 10 -5.87 3.86 5.10
C ALA A 10 -4.42 3.42 4.99
N CYS A 11 -3.85 3.47 3.78
CA CYS A 11 -2.45 3.14 3.53
C CYS A 11 -1.52 3.92 4.48
N ALA A 12 -1.70 5.23 4.65
CA ALA A 12 -0.88 6.05 5.56
C ALA A 12 -0.89 5.62 7.05
N LYS A 13 -1.85 4.77 7.46
CA LYS A 13 -1.97 4.25 8.83
C LYS A 13 -1.58 2.78 8.94
N CYS A 14 -1.18 2.17 7.82
CA CYS A 14 -0.88 0.75 7.74
C CYS A 14 0.63 0.50 7.90
N LYS A 15 1.01 -0.54 8.65
CA LYS A 15 2.41 -0.92 8.85
C LYS A 15 3.16 -1.30 7.56
N PHE A 16 2.42 -1.60 6.49
CA PHE A 16 2.98 -2.00 5.20
C PHE A 16 3.19 -0.84 4.24
N PHE A 17 2.77 0.37 4.60
CA PHE A 17 2.92 1.54 3.74
C PHE A 17 4.30 2.17 3.93
N GLU A 18 5.00 2.36 2.82
CA GLU A 18 6.26 3.07 2.76
C GLU A 18 6.04 4.38 2.01
N ALA A 19 6.13 5.51 2.73
CA ALA A 19 5.94 6.83 2.14
C ALA A 19 7.13 7.19 1.22
N GLU A 20 6.82 7.69 0.03
CA GLU A 20 7.82 8.24 -0.88
C GLU A 20 7.94 9.77 -0.66
N ALA A 21 8.93 10.42 -1.28
CA ALA A 21 9.23 11.84 -1.04
C ALA A 21 8.04 12.81 -1.24
N SER A 22 7.03 12.42 -2.03
CA SER A 22 5.73 13.10 -2.04
C SER A 22 4.79 12.39 -1.06
N ALA A 23 4.45 13.04 0.06
CA ALA A 23 3.65 12.45 1.14
C ALA A 23 2.27 11.87 0.73
N GLU A 24 1.80 12.18 -0.48
CA GLU A 24 0.54 11.71 -1.03
C GLU A 24 0.63 10.31 -1.65
N LEU A 25 1.81 9.90 -2.11
CA LEU A 25 2.06 8.60 -2.74
C LEU A 25 3.05 7.78 -1.93
N GLY A 26 2.84 6.47 -1.89
CA GLY A 26 3.76 5.53 -1.30
C GLY A 26 3.63 4.14 -1.91
N LEU A 27 4.35 3.19 -1.33
CA LEU A 27 4.39 1.81 -1.78
C LEU A 27 3.67 0.92 -0.77
N CYS A 28 2.76 0.06 -1.24
CA CYS A 28 2.14 -0.96 -0.39
C CYS A 28 3.02 -2.22 -0.38
N ARG A 29 3.84 -2.41 0.66
CA ARG A 29 4.78 -3.54 0.77
C ARG A 29 4.13 -4.90 1.05
N TYR A 30 2.81 -4.93 1.26
CA TYR A 30 2.04 -6.17 1.32
C TYR A 30 1.91 -6.82 -0.07
N ASN A 31 1.78 -6.01 -1.13
CA ASN A 31 1.63 -6.50 -2.49
C ASN A 31 2.98 -6.56 -3.18
N PRO A 32 3.44 -7.72 -3.67
CA PRO A 32 4.77 -7.85 -4.28
C PRO A 32 4.94 -6.94 -5.51
N PRO A 33 6.20 -6.67 -5.92
CA PRO A 33 6.45 -5.92 -7.14
C PRO A 33 5.83 -6.62 -8.36
N ILE A 34 5.30 -5.82 -9.27
CA ILE A 34 4.64 -6.27 -10.49
C ILE A 34 5.70 -6.55 -11.56
N SER A 35 5.64 -7.74 -12.15
CA SER A 35 6.49 -8.13 -13.29
C SER A 35 6.32 -7.17 -14.45
N GLN A 36 7.43 -6.79 -15.07
CA GLN A 36 7.44 -5.90 -16.21
C GLN A 36 7.33 -6.68 -17.53
N PRO A 37 6.73 -6.09 -18.58
CA PRO A 37 6.53 -6.79 -19.87
C PRO A 37 7.81 -7.32 -20.52
N SER A 38 8.96 -6.69 -20.24
CA SER A 38 10.24 -7.05 -20.86
C SER A 38 10.97 -8.22 -20.21
N GLY A 39 10.45 -8.83 -19.13
CA GLY A 39 10.98 -10.07 -18.52
C GLY A 39 12.35 -9.96 -17.82
N ASP A 40 13.27 -9.19 -18.40
CA ASP A 40 14.66 -8.99 -17.96
C ASP A 40 14.82 -7.76 -17.05
N THR A 41 13.74 -7.02 -16.79
CA THR A 41 13.75 -5.86 -15.90
C THR A 41 13.21 -6.21 -14.52
N ALA A 42 13.75 -5.55 -13.48
CA ALA A 42 13.28 -5.74 -12.12
C ALA A 42 11.78 -5.39 -12.00
N GLY A 43 11.06 -6.13 -11.16
CA GLY A 43 9.66 -5.84 -10.87
C GLY A 43 9.51 -4.48 -10.19
N VAL A 44 8.41 -3.78 -10.48
CA VAL A 44 8.13 -2.44 -9.95
C VAL A 44 7.06 -2.54 -8.89
N TRP A 45 7.32 -1.96 -7.72
CA TRP A 45 6.30 -1.88 -6.67
C TRP A 45 5.17 -0.94 -7.09
N PRO A 46 3.91 -1.35 -6.95
CA PRO A 46 2.79 -0.47 -7.26
C PRO A 46 2.74 0.71 -6.27
N LYS A 47 2.53 1.91 -6.80
CA LYS A 47 2.25 3.09 -6.00
C LYS A 47 0.78 3.13 -5.62
N VAL A 48 0.52 3.56 -4.41
CA VAL A 48 -0.81 3.76 -3.84
C VAL A 48 -0.88 5.13 -3.19
N GLU A 49 -2.07 5.70 -3.12
CA GLU A 49 -2.30 6.94 -2.40
C GLU A 49 -2.30 6.69 -0.89
N ALA A 50 -1.89 7.69 -0.12
CA ALA A 50 -1.96 7.67 1.34
C ALA A 50 -3.37 7.35 1.87
N SER A 51 -4.41 7.71 1.10
CA SER A 51 -5.83 7.50 1.45
C SER A 51 -6.42 6.16 0.99
N ASP A 52 -5.68 5.37 0.20
CA ASP A 52 -6.15 4.11 -0.35
C ASP A 52 -6.39 3.03 0.71
N TRP A 53 -7.17 2.02 0.33
CA TRP A 53 -7.39 0.82 1.12
C TRP A 53 -7.54 -0.42 0.24
N CYS A 54 -6.64 -1.39 0.39
CA CYS A 54 -6.59 -2.61 -0.43
C CYS A 54 -7.36 -3.81 0.16
N GLY A 55 -8.12 -3.63 1.25
CA GLY A 55 -8.79 -4.72 1.96
C GLY A 55 -7.91 -5.43 3.00
N HIS A 56 -6.59 -5.23 2.96
CA HIS A 56 -5.64 -5.69 3.99
C HIS A 56 -5.16 -4.50 4.82
N PHE A 57 -5.39 -4.55 6.14
CA PHE A 57 -4.98 -3.49 7.05
C PHE A 57 -4.41 -4.07 8.33
N GLU A 58 -3.18 -3.68 8.64
CA GLU A 58 -2.59 -3.85 9.95
C GLU A 58 -2.09 -2.47 10.41
N PRO A 59 -2.53 -1.99 11.58
CA PRO A 59 -2.14 -0.67 12.06
C PRO A 59 -0.63 -0.60 12.26
N ALA A 60 -0.02 0.51 11.86
CA ALA A 60 1.33 0.82 12.29
C ALA A 60 1.32 1.00 13.81
N THR A 61 2.00 0.12 14.55
CA THR A 61 2.20 0.33 15.99
C THR A 61 3.05 1.59 16.18
N ALA A 62 2.65 2.44 17.13
CA ALA A 62 3.40 3.63 17.52
C ALA A 62 4.77 3.29 18.12
#